data_AF-A0A2W1ABY6-F1
#
_entry.id   AF-A0A2W1ABY6-F1
#
_cell.length_a   1.000
_cell.length_b   1.000
_cell.length_c   1.000
_cell.angle_alpha   90.00
_cell.angle_beta   90.00
_cell.angle_gamma   90.00
#
_symmetry.space_group_name_H-M   'P 1'
#
loop_
_entity.id
_entity.type
_entity.pdbx_description
1 polymer ?
#
loop_
_entity_poly.entity_id
_entity_poly.type
_entity_poly.pdbx_seq_one_letter_code
_entity_poly.pdbx_strand_id
1 'polypeptide(L)'
;MGPKQGVLLFQLAPYFRKDLTKLDEFLTAIPDGPRIGFEFRHTSWHSDDVFETLRKHNAALCITDSENLTTPVEATASHGYFRLRDEGYDESDIERWANTILERQSDWQDIFIYFKHEEQGKGPEFARLLEDKLGGGAR
;
A
#
# COMPACT_ATOMS: atom_id res chain seq x y z
N MET A 1 -7.15 -17.97 18.55
CA MET A 1 -7.19 -17.31 17.23
C MET A 1 -5.83 -16.65 17.03
N GLY A 2 -5.00 -17.17 16.13
CA GLY A 2 -3.57 -16.83 16.04
C GLY A 2 -3.28 -15.46 15.40
N PRO A 3 -2.03 -14.95 15.52
CA PRO A 3 -1.64 -13.63 15.03
C PRO A 3 -1.51 -13.65 13.50
N LYS A 4 -2.61 -13.44 12.80
CA LYS A 4 -2.61 -13.05 11.37
C LYS A 4 -3.30 -11.71 11.24
N GLN A 5 -2.72 -10.67 11.85
CA GLN A 5 -3.23 -9.31 11.72
C GLN A 5 -2.78 -8.76 10.36
N GLY A 6 -3.56 -9.06 9.33
CA GLY A 6 -3.47 -8.35 8.05
C GLY A 6 -3.95 -6.90 8.19
N VAL A 7 -3.82 -6.13 7.11
CA VAL A 7 -4.25 -4.73 7.07
C VAL A 7 -5.72 -4.64 6.68
N LEU A 8 -6.52 -3.92 7.47
CA LEU A 8 -7.89 -3.53 7.11
C LEU A 8 -7.82 -2.37 6.11
N LEU A 9 -8.23 -2.64 4.87
CA LEU A 9 -8.16 -1.68 3.78
C LEU A 9 -9.47 -0.93 3.55
N PHE A 10 -9.41 0.40 3.56
CA PHE A 10 -10.48 1.28 3.10
C PHE A 10 -10.15 1.82 1.71
N GLN A 11 -10.97 1.50 0.73
CA GLN A 11 -10.78 1.94 -0.66
C GLN A 11 -11.88 2.91 -1.05
N LEU A 12 -11.54 4.19 -1.24
CA LEU A 12 -12.52 5.23 -1.50
C LEU A 12 -12.91 5.26 -2.98
N ALA A 13 -14.15 5.64 -3.30
CA ALA A 13 -14.59 5.73 -4.69
C ALA A 13 -13.77 6.77 -5.49
N PRO A 14 -13.56 6.58 -6.81
CA PRO A 14 -12.73 7.49 -7.61
C PRO A 14 -13.30 8.91 -7.74
N TYR A 15 -14.60 9.10 -7.55
CA TYR A 15 -15.24 10.42 -7.53
C TYR A 15 -15.23 11.10 -6.16
N PHE A 16 -14.77 10.40 -5.12
CA PHE A 16 -14.75 10.93 -3.76
C PHE A 16 -13.52 11.81 -3.56
N ARG A 17 -13.73 13.13 -3.50
CA ARG A 17 -12.68 14.13 -3.39
C ARG A 17 -12.23 14.33 -1.94
N LYS A 18 -11.05 14.94 -1.78
CA LYS A 18 -10.44 15.23 -0.47
C LYS A 18 -11.40 15.94 0.47
N ASP A 19 -11.53 15.36 1.65
CA ASP A 19 -12.25 15.88 2.81
C ASP A 19 -11.43 15.49 4.05
N LEU A 20 -10.50 16.36 4.46
CA LEU A 20 -9.58 16.08 5.55
C LEU A 20 -10.29 15.93 6.88
N THR A 21 -11.32 16.75 7.13
CA THR A 21 -12.10 16.68 8.37
C THR A 21 -12.73 15.31 8.50
N LYS A 22 -13.38 14.82 7.44
CA LYS A 22 -13.99 13.49 7.46
C LYS A 22 -12.95 12.37 7.60
N LEU A 23 -11.76 12.52 7.01
CA LEU A 23 -10.68 11.54 7.16
C LEU A 23 -10.20 11.47 8.63
N ASP A 24 -9.91 12.61 9.25
CA ASP A 24 -9.46 12.67 10.65
C ASP A 24 -10.53 12.19 11.63
N GLU A 25 -11.79 12.57 11.42
CA GLU A 25 -12.94 12.08 12.21
C GLU A 25 -13.10 10.56 12.08
N PHE A 26 -13.00 10.03 10.85
CA PHE A 26 -13.11 8.60 10.61
C PHE A 26 -11.98 7.83 11.28
N LEU A 27 -10.73 8.26 11.10
CA LEU A 27 -9.56 7.63 11.70
C LEU A 27 -9.62 7.66 13.24
N THR A 28 -10.09 8.76 13.82
CA THR A 28 -10.29 8.90 15.27
C THR A 28 -11.34 7.92 15.82
N ALA A 29 -12.33 7.53 15.00
CA ALA A 29 -13.38 6.60 15.39
C ALA A 29 -12.98 5.12 15.27
N ILE A 30 -11.85 4.80 14.63
CA ILE A 30 -11.37 3.42 14.52
C ILE A 30 -10.85 2.98 15.90
N PRO A 31 -11.29 1.82 16.43
CA PRO A 31 -10.76 1.31 17.69
C PRO A 31 -9.29 0.90 17.53
N ASP A 32 -8.51 1.03 18.60
CA ASP A 32 -7.13 0.55 18.62
C ASP A 32 -7.04 -0.95 18.31
N GLY A 33 -5.98 -1.36 17.63
CA GLY A 33 -5.66 -2.77 17.39
C GLY A 33 -5.40 -3.14 15.93
N PRO A 34 -6.30 -2.87 14.96
CA PRO A 34 -6.08 -3.26 13.58
C PRO A 34 -5.06 -2.33 12.89
N ARG A 35 -4.23 -2.91 12.04
CA ARG A 35 -3.44 -2.14 11.06
C ARG A 35 -4.38 -1.64 9.97
N ILE A 36 -4.35 -0.36 9.67
CA ILE A 36 -5.24 0.26 8.69
C ILE A 36 -4.46 0.66 7.44
N GLY A 37 -5.12 0.53 6.28
CA GLY A 37 -4.62 1.03 4.99
C GLY A 37 -5.71 1.81 4.25
N PHE A 38 -5.32 2.85 3.49
CA PHE A 38 -6.21 3.68 2.68
C PHE A 38 -5.78 3.70 1.22
N GLU A 39 -6.67 3.26 0.32
CA GLU A 39 -6.51 3.42 -1.12
C GLU A 39 -7.38 4.59 -1.60
N PHE A 40 -6.73 5.71 -1.89
CA PHE A 40 -7.35 6.86 -2.51
C PHE A 40 -7.30 6.73 -4.03
N ARG A 41 -8.44 6.95 -4.69
CA ARG A 41 -8.57 6.86 -6.15
C ARG A 41 -8.82 8.21 -6.84
N HIS A 42 -8.64 9.30 -6.09
CA HIS A 42 -8.75 10.66 -6.61
C HIS A 42 -7.51 11.46 -6.20
N THR A 43 -6.86 12.11 -7.16
CA THR A 43 -5.54 12.77 -6.98
C THR A 43 -5.55 13.88 -5.93
N SER A 44 -6.71 14.47 -5.63
CA SER A 44 -6.84 15.47 -4.56
C SER A 44 -6.40 14.98 -3.18
N TRP A 45 -6.35 13.66 -2.96
CA TRP A 45 -5.90 13.05 -1.71
C TRP A 45 -4.37 12.89 -1.63
N HIS A 46 -3.65 13.05 -2.74
CA HIS A 46 -2.19 12.87 -2.76
C HIS A 46 -1.51 14.20 -2.43
N SER A 47 -1.64 14.62 -1.17
CA SER A 47 -1.08 15.86 -0.66
C SER A 47 -0.54 15.69 0.76
N ASP A 48 0.43 16.53 1.12
CA ASP A 48 1.16 16.43 2.41
C ASP A 48 0.23 16.45 3.62
N ASP A 49 -0.83 17.26 3.59
CA ASP A 49 -1.83 17.34 4.67
C ASP A 49 -2.57 16.00 4.92
N VAL A 50 -2.82 15.22 3.86
CA VAL A 50 -3.39 13.88 3.96
C VAL A 50 -2.36 12.91 4.54
N PHE A 51 -1.11 12.97 4.06
CA PHE A 51 -0.05 12.08 4.52
C PHE A 51 0.29 12.31 6.00
N GLU A 52 0.29 13.57 6.47
CA GLU A 52 0.44 13.90 7.88
C GLU A 52 -0.74 13.40 8.72
N THR A 53 -1.97 13.54 8.21
CA THR A 53 -3.16 13.01 8.88
C THR A 53 -3.05 11.49 9.02
N LEU A 54 -2.63 10.78 7.98
CA LEU A 54 -2.38 9.34 8.04
C LEU A 54 -1.29 8.97 9.06
N ARG A 55 -0.15 9.70 9.07
CA ARG A 55 0.94 9.52 10.04
C ARG A 55 0.48 9.65 11.48
N LYS A 56 -0.31 10.68 11.78
CA LYS A 56 -0.88 10.93 13.12
C LYS A 56 -1.66 9.70 13.64
N HIS A 57 -2.31 8.96 12.76
CA HIS A 57 -3.15 7.81 13.10
C HIS A 57 -2.51 6.45 12.80
N ASN A 58 -1.22 6.42 12.42
CA ASN A 58 -0.52 5.20 12.01
C ASN A 58 -1.27 4.40 10.92
N ALA A 59 -1.89 5.11 9.97
CA ALA A 59 -2.64 4.52 8.86
C ALA A 59 -1.82 4.51 7.58
N ALA A 60 -1.71 3.37 6.91
CA ALA A 60 -0.86 3.23 5.73
C ALA A 60 -1.54 3.84 4.49
N LEU A 61 -0.81 4.65 3.73
CA LEU A 61 -1.15 4.95 2.35
C LEU A 61 -0.99 3.65 1.54
N CYS A 62 -2.03 3.26 0.80
CA CYS A 62 -1.95 2.15 -0.11
C CYS A 62 -1.20 2.57 -1.38
N ILE A 63 0.06 2.16 -1.47
CA ILE A 63 0.91 2.40 -2.63
C ILE A 63 0.39 1.52 -3.76
N THR A 64 -0.29 2.15 -4.71
CA THR A 64 -0.91 1.47 -5.84
C THR A 64 -0.16 1.80 -7.12
N ASP A 65 0.02 0.77 -7.94
CA ASP A 65 0.53 0.86 -9.30
C ASP A 65 -0.47 0.23 -10.25
N SER A 66 -1.00 1.01 -11.18
CA SER A 66 -1.90 0.57 -12.23
C SER A 66 -1.84 1.56 -13.39
N GLU A 67 -2.27 1.15 -14.59
CA GLU A 67 -2.28 1.99 -15.79
C GLU A 67 -2.91 3.39 -15.59
N ASN A 68 -3.89 3.49 -14.68
CA ASN A 68 -4.68 4.70 -14.47
C ASN A 68 -4.28 5.50 -13.23
N LEU A 69 -3.43 4.95 -12.36
CA LEU A 69 -3.07 5.57 -11.08
C LEU A 69 -1.79 4.98 -10.50
N THR A 70 -0.76 5.83 -10.41
CA THR A 70 0.42 5.59 -9.57
C THR A 70 0.33 6.49 -8.34
N THR A 71 0.54 5.90 -7.16
CA THR A 71 0.51 6.61 -5.87
C THR A 71 1.93 6.97 -5.45
N PRO A 72 2.17 8.12 -4.79
CA PRO A 72 3.44 8.39 -4.15
C PRO A 72 3.84 7.29 -3.16
N VAL A 73 5.14 6.99 -3.10
CA VAL A 73 5.69 6.04 -2.14
C VAL A 73 5.98 6.78 -0.85
N GLU A 74 5.00 6.83 0.04
CA GLU A 74 5.07 7.54 1.31
C GLU A 74 4.85 6.61 2.50
N ALA A 75 5.77 6.64 3.45
CA ALA A 75 5.64 5.92 4.70
C ALA A 75 4.78 6.73 5.68
N THR A 76 3.50 6.38 5.76
CA THR A 76 2.53 7.05 6.66
C THR A 76 2.14 6.20 7.87
N ALA A 77 2.72 5.02 8.02
CA ALA A 77 2.50 4.12 9.14
C ALA A 77 3.75 3.28 9.41
N SER A 78 3.76 2.56 10.52
CA SER A 78 4.76 1.54 10.85
C SER A 78 4.72 0.33 9.89
N HIS A 79 3.72 0.22 9.02
CA HIS A 79 3.60 -0.85 8.04
C HIS A 79 3.41 -0.29 6.62
N GLY A 80 4.14 -0.87 5.67
CA GLY A 80 3.98 -0.59 4.25
C GLY A 80 2.82 -1.40 3.66
N TYR A 81 2.08 -0.82 2.73
CA TYR A 81 0.97 -1.52 2.08
C TYR A 81 0.95 -1.23 0.58
N PHE A 82 1.29 -2.24 -0.22
CA PHE A 82 1.42 -2.16 -1.67
C PHE A 82 0.34 -3.00 -2.35
N ARG A 83 -0.30 -2.40 -3.36
CA ARG A 83 -1.21 -3.09 -4.28
C ARG A 83 -0.73 -2.87 -5.70
N LEU A 84 0.04 -3.83 -6.19
CA LEU A 84 0.63 -3.83 -7.51
C LEU A 84 -0.37 -4.48 -8.47
N ARG A 85 -0.87 -3.72 -9.44
CA ARG A 85 -2.03 -4.12 -10.25
C ARG A 85 -1.87 -3.96 -11.75
N ASP A 86 -0.66 -3.68 -12.20
CA ASP A 86 -0.42 -3.60 -13.63
C ASP A 86 -0.62 -4.97 -14.30
N GLU A 87 -1.25 -4.98 -15.47
CA GLU A 87 -1.50 -6.18 -16.27
C GLU A 87 -0.32 -6.40 -17.20
N GLY A 88 0.75 -7.00 -16.68
CA GLY A 88 1.90 -7.37 -17.50
C GLY A 88 3.23 -6.85 -16.98
N TYR A 89 3.43 -6.87 -15.66
CA TYR A 89 4.75 -6.67 -15.08
C TYR A 89 5.78 -7.52 -15.80
N ASP A 90 6.81 -6.87 -16.32
CA ASP A 90 8.02 -7.54 -16.74
C ASP A 90 9.02 -7.66 -15.58
N GLU A 91 10.13 -8.34 -15.81
CA GLU A 91 11.14 -8.51 -14.76
C GLU A 91 11.74 -7.17 -14.29
N SER A 92 11.82 -6.18 -15.18
CA SER A 92 12.36 -4.85 -14.86
C SER A 92 11.41 -4.05 -13.97
N ASP A 93 10.10 -4.22 -14.13
CA ASP A 93 9.11 -3.63 -13.21
C ASP A 93 9.19 -4.23 -11.82
N ILE A 94 9.34 -5.55 -11.74
CA ILE A 94 9.49 -6.24 -10.45
C ILE A 94 10.80 -5.83 -9.78
N GLU A 95 11.89 -5.68 -10.53
CA GLU A 95 13.16 -5.16 -10.02
C GLU A 95 13.04 -3.70 -9.54
N ARG A 96 12.33 -2.84 -10.26
CA ARG A 96 12.04 -1.47 -9.84
C ARG A 96 11.31 -1.45 -8.50
N TRP A 97 10.28 -2.28 -8.34
CA TRP A 97 9.55 -2.38 -7.08
C TRP A 97 10.42 -2.95 -5.95
N ALA A 98 11.22 -3.98 -6.22
CA ALA A 98 12.16 -4.54 -5.25
C ALA A 98 13.13 -3.47 -4.74
N ASN A 99 13.75 -2.71 -5.64
CA ASN A 99 14.66 -1.63 -5.27
C ASN A 99 13.95 -0.54 -4.45
N THR A 100 12.76 -0.13 -4.86
CA THR A 100 11.93 0.85 -4.12
C THR A 100 11.65 0.38 -2.69
N ILE A 101 11.34 -0.91 -2.52
CA ILE A 101 11.06 -1.51 -1.22
C ILE A 101 12.33 -1.58 -0.37
N LEU A 102 13.46 -2.02 -0.94
CA LEU A 102 14.74 -2.13 -0.24
C LEU A 102 15.29 -0.78 0.21
N GLU A 103 15.13 0.27 -0.62
CA GLU A 103 15.53 1.64 -0.28
C GLU A 103 14.77 2.21 0.92
N ARG A 104 13.53 1.77 1.11
CA ARG A 104 12.61 2.28 2.15
C ARG A 104 12.29 1.26 3.24
N GLN A 105 12.93 0.10 3.24
CA GLN A 105 12.60 -0.99 4.17
C GLN A 105 12.75 -0.58 5.64
N SER A 106 13.64 0.38 5.95
CA SER A 106 13.82 0.90 7.31
C SER A 106 12.66 1.78 7.78
N ASP A 107 11.82 2.26 6.88
CA ASP A 107 10.67 3.11 7.20
C ASP A 107 9.51 2.29 7.79
N TRP A 108 9.52 0.97 7.59
CA TRP A 108 8.45 0.06 7.97
C TRP A 108 8.97 -1.12 8.80
N GLN A 109 8.15 -1.56 9.76
CA GLN A 109 8.37 -2.79 10.52
C GLN A 109 7.92 -4.03 9.74
N ASP A 110 6.80 -3.91 9.04
CA ASP A 110 6.22 -4.95 8.19
C ASP A 110 5.81 -4.35 6.85
N ILE A 111 5.97 -5.09 5.75
CA ILE A 111 5.54 -4.66 4.42
C ILE A 111 4.59 -5.71 3.84
N PHE A 112 3.38 -5.26 3.49
CA PHE A 112 2.36 -6.11 2.89
C PHE A 112 2.25 -5.80 1.41
N ILE A 113 2.46 -6.79 0.55
CA ILE A 113 2.46 -6.62 -0.91
C ILE A 113 1.44 -7.57 -1.53
N TYR A 114 0.55 -7.02 -2.35
CA TYR A 114 -0.48 -7.78 -3.05
C TYR A 114 -0.41 -7.50 -4.55
N PHE A 115 -0.13 -8.53 -5.33
CA PHE A 115 -0.36 -8.53 -6.77
C PHE A 115 -1.84 -8.81 -7.05
N LYS A 116 -2.54 -7.91 -7.77
CA LYS A 116 -3.99 -8.04 -8.01
C LYS A 116 -4.33 -7.67 -9.45
N HIS A 117 -5.23 -8.45 -10.06
CA HIS A 117 -5.66 -8.39 -11.47
C HIS A 117 -4.65 -9.04 -12.38
N GLU A 118 -4.79 -10.36 -12.46
CA GLU A 118 -4.26 -11.08 -13.59
C GLU A 118 -5.34 -11.98 -14.12
N GLU A 119 -5.92 -11.59 -15.26
CA GLU A 119 -6.73 -12.51 -16.06
C GLU A 119 -5.94 -13.78 -16.44
N GLN A 120 -4.60 -13.73 -16.33
CA GLN A 120 -3.67 -14.81 -16.64
C GLN A 120 -3.16 -15.60 -15.43
N GLY A 121 -3.48 -15.18 -14.19
CA GLY A 121 -3.12 -15.91 -12.97
C GLY A 121 -1.62 -15.94 -12.59
N LYS A 122 -0.77 -15.02 -13.05
CA LYS A 122 0.68 -14.99 -12.73
C LYS A 122 1.02 -14.27 -11.43
N GLY A 123 0.04 -13.82 -10.65
CA GLY A 123 0.29 -13.13 -9.38
C GLY A 123 1.23 -13.89 -8.43
N PRO A 124 1.12 -15.23 -8.30
CA PRO A 124 2.09 -16.04 -7.53
C PRO A 124 3.50 -16.07 -8.13
N GLU A 125 3.64 -15.97 -9.45
CA GLU A 125 4.92 -15.93 -10.16
C GLU A 125 5.63 -14.59 -9.88
N PHE A 126 4.91 -13.47 -9.99
CA PHE A 126 5.44 -12.15 -9.65
C PHE A 126 5.81 -12.03 -8.18
N ALA A 127 5.00 -12.59 -7.28
CA ALA A 127 5.33 -12.64 -5.86
C ALA A 127 6.64 -13.38 -5.61
N ARG A 128 6.86 -14.54 -6.26
CA ARG A 128 8.10 -15.30 -6.12
C ARG A 128 9.30 -14.54 -6.69
N LEU A 129 9.15 -13.93 -7.87
CA LEU A 129 10.21 -13.13 -8.47
C LEU A 129 10.59 -11.96 -7.55
N LEU A 130 9.60 -11.30 -6.95
CA LEU A 130 9.84 -10.23 -5.98
C LEU A 130 10.55 -10.76 -4.72
N GLU A 131 10.12 -11.89 -4.15
CA GLU A 131 10.77 -12.54 -3.00
C GLU A 131 12.24 -12.86 -3.28
N ASP A 132 12.55 -13.37 -4.47
CA ASP A 132 13.92 -13.67 -4.90
C ASP A 132 14.78 -12.39 -4.97
N LYS A 133 14.23 -11.30 -5.53
CA LYS A 133 14.92 -10.00 -5.61
C LYS A 133 15.10 -9.33 -4.24
N LEU A 134 14.18 -9.59 -3.29
CA LEU A 134 14.28 -9.14 -1.90
C LEU A 134 15.25 -9.99 -1.05
N GLY A 135 15.87 -11.03 -1.62
CA GLY A 135 16.88 -11.85 -0.94
C GLY A 135 16.34 -13.08 -0.21
N GLY A 136 15.16 -13.59 -0.57
CA GLY A 136 14.64 -14.89 -0.11
C GLY A 136 14.25 -14.97 1.37
N GLY A 137 14.13 -13.82 2.05
CA GLY A 137 13.92 -13.73 3.50
C GLY A 137 12.69 -12.94 3.95
N ALA A 138 11.82 -12.51 3.03
CA ALA A 138 10.58 -11.84 3.41
C ALA A 138 9.58 -12.89 3.95
N ARG A 139 9.43 -12.93 5.27
CA ARG A 139 8.32 -13.59 5.97
C ARG A 139 7.49 -12.57 6.70
#